data_AF-A0A7K2X193-F1
#
_entry.id   AF-A0A7K2X193-F1
#
_cell.length_a   1.000
_cell.length_b   1.000
_cell.length_c   1.000
_cell.angle_alpha   90.00
_cell.angle_beta   90.00
_cell.angle_gamma   90.00
#
_symmetry.space_group_name_H-M   'P 1'
#
loop_
_entity.id
_entity.type
_entity.pdbx_description
1 polymer ?
#
loop_
_entity_poly.entity_id
_entity_poly.type
_entity_poly.pdbx_seq_one_letter_code
_entity_poly.pdbx_strand_id
1 'polypeptide(L)'
;MLYKERPSYTCSKCHKTFALEPRANSLRLHDARFLRVATKLTDNGRLKVTESQLWFALSRRTLGSVRGPRSGVPSAIGCLAFGLPVGGGLGVAGVAIGGEGYILTVLGALLLVGAFVAAVGNVRDGRKRYDTLPLSPFREQALARWKFAYGELPPGIVDDAVLHRTARPEQPRAALLCPDLAVASFLAANGIPRRYGVEIATTVQALPDDVPVVVLHDAGAVGSVRVLATRDALPGRRVVDAGLRPRVVMKAPGAVVAHGTAPQPEVVARLRTAGALTPEELFWLLDGWWSPLVGVRPATLLKAVSAVLERVTGPGGDPDRRKAEALGFLTWPDAGAA
;
A
#
# COMPACT_ATOMS: atom_id res chain seq x y z
N MET A 1 -29.99 0.74 15.26
CA MET A 1 -30.03 -0.61 15.85
C MET A 1 -29.05 -0.67 17.00
N LEU A 2 -29.53 -0.93 18.22
CA LEU A 2 -28.72 -0.99 19.44
C LEU A 2 -27.92 -2.31 19.51
N TYR A 3 -26.75 -2.24 20.13
CA TYR A 3 -25.61 -3.16 20.03
C TYR A 3 -25.68 -4.41 20.95
N LYS A 4 -26.76 -4.58 21.74
CA LYS A 4 -26.81 -5.55 22.85
C LYS A 4 -27.40 -6.94 22.55
N GLU A 5 -27.96 -7.18 21.36
CA GLU A 5 -28.70 -8.42 21.07
C GLU A 5 -28.22 -9.14 19.80
N ARG A 6 -27.03 -9.76 19.86
CA ARG A 6 -26.45 -10.48 18.71
C ARG A 6 -25.73 -11.79 19.08
N PRO A 7 -26.34 -12.72 19.83
CA PRO A 7 -25.79 -14.07 19.89
C PRO A 7 -25.85 -14.73 18.49
N SER A 8 -24.79 -15.45 18.10
CA SER A 8 -24.79 -16.41 16.98
C SER A 8 -25.02 -15.87 15.56
N TYR A 9 -24.57 -14.65 15.23
CA TYR A 9 -24.66 -14.09 13.86
C TYR A 9 -26.09 -13.92 13.30
N THR A 10 -27.10 -13.92 14.18
CA THR A 10 -28.50 -13.75 13.81
C THR A 10 -29.10 -12.55 14.54
N CYS A 11 -29.86 -11.72 13.83
CA CYS A 11 -30.56 -10.60 14.46
C CYS A 11 -31.74 -11.10 15.29
N SER A 12 -31.81 -10.76 16.58
CA SER A 12 -32.93 -11.12 17.48
C SER A 12 -34.30 -10.65 16.98
N LYS A 13 -34.35 -9.51 16.29
CA LYS A 13 -35.61 -8.86 15.86
C LYS A 13 -36.15 -9.37 14.53
N CYS A 14 -35.26 -9.59 13.55
CA CYS A 14 -35.68 -9.98 12.19
C CYS A 14 -35.23 -11.38 11.79
N HIS A 15 -34.53 -12.10 12.67
CA HIS A 15 -33.98 -13.44 12.47
C HIS A 15 -33.09 -13.61 11.23
N LYS A 16 -32.66 -12.51 10.61
CA LYS A 16 -31.72 -12.55 9.47
C LYS A 16 -30.31 -12.83 9.95
N THR A 17 -29.64 -13.74 9.24
CA THR A 17 -28.21 -14.01 9.40
C THR A 17 -27.39 -12.86 8.81
N PHE A 18 -26.32 -12.49 9.50
CA PHE A 18 -25.35 -11.50 9.05
C PHE A 18 -23.95 -12.12 9.00
N ALA A 19 -23.09 -11.64 8.10
CA ALA A 19 -21.80 -12.26 7.85
C ALA A 19 -20.74 -11.83 8.86
N LEU A 20 -20.71 -10.54 9.21
CA LEU A 20 -19.63 -9.93 9.97
C LEU A 20 -20.14 -9.34 11.29
N GLU A 21 -19.60 -9.86 12.39
CA GLU A 21 -19.82 -9.37 13.74
C GLU A 21 -18.65 -8.47 14.17
N PRO A 22 -18.87 -7.16 14.46
CA PRO A 22 -17.81 -6.21 14.81
C PRO A 22 -16.91 -6.61 15.97
N ARG A 23 -17.41 -7.37 16.95
CA ARG A 23 -16.61 -7.83 18.09
C ARG A 23 -15.72 -9.03 17.75
N ALA A 24 -16.11 -9.82 16.76
CA ALA A 24 -15.43 -11.07 16.41
C ALA A 24 -14.25 -10.87 15.44
N ASN A 25 -14.06 -9.65 14.90
CA ASN A 25 -12.98 -9.37 13.96
C ASN A 25 -12.20 -8.10 14.35
N SER A 26 -10.88 -8.13 14.17
CA SER A 26 -9.98 -7.02 14.55
C SER A 26 -10.19 -5.74 13.74
N LEU A 27 -10.80 -5.83 12.56
CA LEU A 27 -11.14 -4.68 11.72
C LEU A 27 -12.45 -3.98 12.14
N ARG A 28 -13.15 -4.53 13.14
CA ARG A 28 -14.46 -4.09 13.62
C ARG A 28 -15.45 -3.87 12.48
N LEU A 29 -15.46 -4.81 11.53
CA LEU A 29 -16.32 -4.79 10.36
C LEU A 29 -17.72 -5.29 10.71
N HIS A 30 -18.72 -4.63 10.14
CA HIS A 30 -20.08 -5.09 10.00
C HIS A 30 -20.47 -5.03 8.52
N ASP A 31 -21.53 -5.73 8.14
CA ASP A 31 -21.90 -5.93 6.74
C ASP A 31 -22.13 -4.63 5.99
N ALA A 32 -22.86 -3.68 6.58
CA ALA A 32 -23.09 -2.39 5.94
C ALA A 32 -21.80 -1.60 5.65
N ARG A 33 -20.74 -1.74 6.46
CA ARG A 33 -19.44 -1.11 6.21
C ARG A 33 -18.68 -1.87 5.13
N PHE A 34 -18.68 -3.20 5.20
CA PHE A 34 -18.05 -4.05 4.20
C PHE A 34 -18.63 -3.78 2.81
N LEU A 35 -19.96 -3.82 2.68
CA LEU A 35 -20.67 -3.55 1.44
C LEU A 35 -20.40 -2.14 0.93
N ARG A 36 -20.50 -1.11 1.79
CA ARG A 36 -20.21 0.28 1.40
C ARG A 36 -18.80 0.45 0.84
N VAL A 37 -17.81 -0.19 1.47
CA VAL A 37 -16.41 -0.13 0.98
C VAL A 37 -16.28 -0.91 -0.33
N ALA A 38 -16.82 -2.12 -0.41
CA ALA A 38 -16.76 -2.94 -1.62
C ALA A 38 -17.44 -2.24 -2.81
N THR A 39 -18.65 -1.73 -2.65
CA THR A 39 -19.40 -0.98 -3.68
C THR A 39 -18.64 0.26 -4.13
N LYS A 40 -18.05 1.03 -3.21
CA LYS A 40 -17.24 2.20 -3.57
C LYS A 40 -15.96 1.81 -4.30
N LEU A 41 -15.30 0.74 -3.86
CA LEU A 41 -14.01 0.31 -4.39
C LEU A 41 -14.14 -0.30 -5.79
N THR A 42 -15.23 -1.03 -6.04
CA THR A 42 -15.58 -1.66 -7.32
C THR A 42 -16.35 -0.72 -8.24
N ASP A 43 -16.61 0.52 -7.82
CA ASP A 43 -17.42 1.47 -8.59
C ASP A 43 -18.77 0.84 -9.02
N ASN A 44 -19.50 0.31 -8.02
CA ASN A 44 -20.75 -0.45 -8.18
C ASN A 44 -20.61 -1.68 -9.10
N GLY A 45 -19.49 -2.40 -8.99
CA GLY A 45 -19.23 -3.63 -9.74
C GLY A 45 -18.65 -3.44 -11.15
N ARG A 46 -18.51 -2.19 -11.62
CA ARG A 46 -17.89 -1.85 -12.91
C ARG A 46 -16.40 -2.17 -12.96
N LEU A 47 -15.70 -1.89 -11.85
CA LEU A 47 -14.29 -2.20 -11.68
C LEU A 47 -14.14 -3.54 -10.96
N LYS A 48 -13.37 -4.46 -11.52
CA LYS A 48 -13.02 -5.71 -10.84
C LYS A 48 -11.92 -5.44 -9.83
N VAL A 49 -12.04 -5.95 -8.62
CA VAL A 49 -11.11 -5.70 -7.51
C VAL A 49 -10.81 -7.01 -6.81
N THR A 50 -9.53 -7.29 -6.56
CA THR A 50 -9.11 -8.53 -5.91
C THR A 50 -9.39 -8.54 -4.41
N GLU A 51 -9.48 -9.73 -3.82
CA GLU A 51 -9.71 -9.93 -2.39
C GLU A 51 -8.63 -9.22 -1.55
N SER A 52 -7.37 -9.28 -2.00
CA SER A 52 -6.26 -8.55 -1.36
C SER A 52 -6.44 -7.04 -1.40
N GLN A 53 -6.84 -6.47 -2.54
CA GLN A 53 -7.08 -5.02 -2.66
C GLN A 53 -8.24 -4.58 -1.75
N LEU A 54 -9.29 -5.41 -1.62
CA LEU A 54 -10.38 -5.16 -0.68
C LEU A 54 -9.88 -5.17 0.77
N TRP A 55 -9.05 -6.15 1.14
CA TRP A 55 -8.43 -6.21 2.46
C TRP A 55 -7.63 -4.94 2.76
N PHE A 56 -6.75 -4.51 1.83
CA PHE A 56 -5.98 -3.27 2.01
C PHE A 56 -6.88 -2.04 2.15
N ALA A 57 -7.98 -1.96 1.40
CA ALA A 57 -8.94 -0.87 1.51
C ALA A 57 -9.65 -0.84 2.87
N LEU A 58 -10.05 -2.01 3.40
CA LEU A 58 -10.71 -2.15 4.70
C LEU A 58 -9.75 -1.87 5.86
N SER A 59 -8.50 -2.32 5.73
CA SER A 59 -7.42 -2.17 6.72
C SER A 59 -6.75 -0.80 6.67
N ARG A 60 -6.99 0.03 5.63
CA ARG A 60 -6.29 1.31 5.42
C ARG A 60 -6.38 2.27 6.60
N ARG A 61 -7.47 2.29 7.37
CA ARG A 61 -7.56 3.18 8.55
C ARG A 61 -6.62 2.71 9.67
N THR A 62 -6.54 1.39 9.88
CA THR A 62 -5.67 0.76 10.88
C THR A 62 -4.20 0.79 10.44
N LEU A 63 -3.93 0.65 9.14
CA LEU A 63 -2.60 0.76 8.55
C LEU A 63 -2.14 2.21 8.43
N GLY A 64 -3.05 3.14 8.17
CA GLY A 64 -2.76 4.56 7.98
C GLY A 64 -2.50 5.31 9.28
N SER A 65 -3.00 4.82 10.42
CA SER A 65 -2.56 5.28 11.74
C SER A 65 -1.09 4.92 12.04
N VAL A 66 -0.46 4.08 11.22
CA VAL A 66 0.97 3.72 11.30
C VAL A 66 1.83 4.73 10.52
N ARG A 67 1.28 5.86 10.06
CA ARG A 67 2.02 6.87 9.30
C ARG A 67 3.17 7.51 10.10
N GLY A 68 4.36 6.96 9.83
CA GLY A 68 5.65 7.66 9.83
C GLY A 68 6.21 8.07 11.19
N PRO A 69 7.45 8.60 11.23
CA PRO A 69 8.24 8.81 12.43
C PRO A 69 7.77 10.02 13.27
N ARG A 70 6.46 10.15 13.52
CA ARG A 70 6.03 10.52 14.86
C ARG A 70 6.05 9.24 15.67
N SER A 71 7.27 8.78 15.92
CA SER A 71 7.55 7.90 17.03
C SER A 71 6.79 8.44 18.26
N GLY A 72 6.57 7.61 19.28
CA GLY A 72 6.24 8.16 20.58
C GLY A 72 7.21 9.28 21.01
N VAL A 73 8.36 9.48 20.35
CA VAL A 73 9.39 10.48 20.64
C VAL A 73 8.92 11.93 20.51
N PRO A 74 8.31 12.51 19.46
CA PRO A 74 7.82 13.89 19.57
C PRO A 74 6.76 14.10 20.67
N SER A 75 5.88 13.12 20.89
CA SER A 75 4.91 13.18 21.99
C SER A 75 5.57 13.02 23.36
N ALA A 76 6.57 12.14 23.47
CA ALA A 76 7.35 11.90 24.68
C ALA A 76 8.30 13.05 24.96
N ILE A 77 8.89 13.66 23.94
CA ILE A 77 9.64 14.91 24.01
C ILE A 77 8.69 16.02 24.46
N GLY A 78 7.47 16.12 23.95
CA GLY A 78 6.47 17.06 24.45
C GLY A 78 6.15 16.83 25.93
N CYS A 79 5.84 15.58 26.33
CA CYS A 79 5.56 15.24 27.72
C CYS A 79 6.76 15.50 28.65
N LEU A 80 7.99 15.22 28.20
CA LEU A 80 9.21 15.45 28.98
C LEU A 80 9.61 16.93 29.00
N ALA A 81 9.46 17.65 27.89
CA ALA A 81 9.80 19.07 27.75
C ALA A 81 8.92 19.97 28.62
N PHE A 82 7.68 19.57 28.91
CA PHE A 82 6.83 20.27 29.87
C PHE A 82 6.86 19.63 31.27
N GLY A 83 6.88 18.30 31.36
CA GLY A 83 6.86 17.58 32.63
C GLY A 83 8.12 17.76 33.47
N LEU A 84 9.31 17.80 32.85
CA LEU A 84 10.58 18.00 33.54
C LEU A 84 10.72 19.40 34.17
N PRO A 85 10.51 20.52 33.44
CA PRO A 85 10.65 21.85 34.04
C PRO A 85 9.55 22.17 35.05
N VAL A 86 8.30 21.75 34.80
CA VAL A 86 7.19 22.01 35.74
C VAL A 86 7.31 21.12 36.98
N GLY A 87 7.53 19.82 36.81
CA GLY A 87 7.70 18.89 37.92
C GLY A 87 8.97 19.16 38.72
N GLY A 88 10.08 19.45 38.04
CA GLY A 88 11.34 19.85 38.65
C GLY A 88 11.24 21.20 39.38
N GLY A 89 10.60 22.20 38.78
CA GLY A 89 10.37 23.51 39.39
C GLY A 89 9.52 23.43 40.66
N LEU A 90 8.42 22.66 40.63
CA LEU A 90 7.57 22.42 41.80
C LEU A 90 8.33 21.66 42.91
N GLY A 91 9.16 20.69 42.53
CA GLY A 91 10.02 19.95 43.46
C GLY A 91 11.04 20.86 44.15
N VAL A 92 11.77 21.67 43.39
CA VAL A 92 12.77 22.61 43.92
C VAL A 92 12.12 23.67 44.80
N ALA A 93 10.98 24.23 44.39
CA ALA A 93 10.23 25.21 45.18
C ALA A 93 9.72 24.61 46.50
N GLY A 94 9.20 23.37 46.48
CA GLY A 94 8.74 22.68 47.68
C GLY A 94 9.87 22.43 48.68
N VAL A 95 11.06 22.04 48.22
CA VAL A 95 12.25 21.86 49.09
C VAL A 95 12.72 23.20 49.67
N ALA A 96 12.70 24.28 48.89
CA ALA A 96 13.13 25.60 49.33
C ALA A 96 12.20 26.22 50.40
N ILE A 97 10.90 25.89 50.39
CA ILE A 97 9.90 26.38 51.36
C ILE A 97 9.97 25.62 52.69
N GLY A 98 10.61 24.45 52.75
CA GLY A 98 10.77 23.67 53.97
C GLY A 98 9.50 22.90 54.39
N GLY A 99 9.26 22.76 55.70
CA GLY A 99 8.26 21.83 56.27
C GLY A 99 6.82 21.98 55.75
N GLU A 100 6.44 23.15 55.25
CA GLU A 100 5.11 23.42 54.67
C GLU A 100 5.05 23.13 53.15
N GLY A 101 6.19 23.01 52.48
CA GLY A 101 6.32 22.75 51.04
C GLY A 101 6.10 21.30 50.62
N TYR A 102 5.77 20.40 51.56
CA TYR A 102 5.62 18.95 51.32
C TYR A 102 4.66 18.64 50.15
N ILE A 103 3.53 19.36 50.08
CA ILE A 103 2.52 19.15 49.02
C ILE A 103 3.11 19.47 47.63
N LEU A 104 3.90 20.53 47.50
CA LEU A 104 4.52 20.93 46.23
C LEU A 104 5.58 19.92 45.79
N THR A 105 6.38 19.40 46.73
CA THR A 105 7.38 18.36 46.45
C THR A 105 6.73 17.05 45.98
N VAL A 106 5.65 16.62 46.64
CA VAL A 106 4.90 15.42 46.24
C VAL A 106 4.23 15.60 44.88
N LEU A 107 3.63 16.77 44.61
CA LEU A 107 3.01 17.07 43.33
C LEU A 107 4.05 17.11 42.18
N GLY A 108 5.21 17.72 42.42
CA GLY A 108 6.33 17.73 41.49
C GLY A 108 6.83 16.33 41.16
N ALA A 109 7.01 15.48 42.17
CA ALA A 109 7.41 14.08 41.98
C ALA A 109 6.37 13.27 41.20
N LEU A 110 5.07 13.43 41.50
CA LEU A 110 3.99 12.77 40.77
C LEU A 110 3.92 13.19 39.30
N LEU A 111 4.14 14.48 39.00
CA LEU A 111 4.19 14.98 37.62
C LEU A 111 5.38 14.40 36.84
N LEU A 112 6.56 14.29 37.47
CA LEU A 112 7.73 13.66 36.86
C LEU A 112 7.50 12.17 36.57
N VAL A 113 6.95 11.44 37.53
CA VAL A 113 6.60 10.02 37.36
C VAL A 113 5.54 9.85 36.27
N GLY A 114 4.49 10.69 36.27
CA GLY A 114 3.45 10.68 35.24
C GLY A 114 4.00 10.97 33.85
N ALA A 115 4.86 11.97 33.70
CA ALA A 115 5.51 12.31 32.44
C ALA A 115 6.42 11.18 31.94
N PHE A 116 7.17 10.54 32.83
CA PHE A 116 8.02 9.39 32.50
C PHE A 116 7.20 8.17 32.09
N VAL A 117 6.16 7.81 32.85
CA VAL A 117 5.26 6.69 32.53
C VAL A 117 4.55 6.94 31.18
N ALA A 118 4.08 8.17 30.93
CA ALA A 118 3.48 8.54 29.66
C ALA A 118 4.49 8.47 28.50
N ALA A 119 5.73 8.93 28.69
CA ALA A 119 6.79 8.84 27.68
C ALA A 119 7.13 7.37 27.35
N VAL A 120 7.35 6.53 28.37
CA VAL A 120 7.64 5.11 28.21
C VAL A 120 6.45 4.37 27.60
N GLY A 121 5.22 4.69 28.02
CA GLY A 121 3.98 4.15 27.46
C GLY A 121 3.85 4.45 25.97
N ASN A 122 4.03 5.71 25.57
CA ASN A 122 3.99 6.12 24.17
C ASN A 122 5.09 5.45 23.32
N VAL A 123 6.29 5.27 23.86
CA VAL A 123 7.38 4.55 23.16
C VAL A 123 7.09 3.05 23.07
N ARG A 124 6.55 2.43 24.12
CA ARG A 124 6.20 0.99 24.14
C ARG A 124 4.98 0.68 23.28
N ASP A 125 3.96 1.50 23.29
CA ASP A 125 2.77 1.31 22.46
C ASP A 125 3.05 1.62 20.99
N GLY A 126 4.00 2.52 20.69
CA GLY A 126 4.58 2.64 19.36
C GLY A 126 5.35 1.39 18.89
N ARG A 127 5.85 0.56 19.83
CA ARG A 127 6.54 -0.70 19.56
C ARG A 127 5.62 -1.92 19.56
N LYS A 128 4.45 -1.86 20.19
CA LYS A 128 3.41 -2.90 20.08
C LYS A 128 2.83 -2.84 18.67
N ARG A 129 3.58 -3.45 17.75
CA ARG A 129 3.20 -3.73 16.36
C ARG A 129 1.75 -4.18 16.36
N TYR A 130 0.92 -3.38 15.72
CA TYR A 130 -0.49 -3.71 15.53
C TYR A 130 -0.54 -4.98 14.68
N ASP A 131 -1.02 -6.06 15.27
CA ASP A 131 -1.45 -7.29 14.59
C ASP A 131 -2.56 -6.91 13.61
N THR A 132 -2.15 -6.44 12.44
CA THR A 132 -3.04 -6.35 11.30
C THR A 132 -3.51 -7.77 11.02
N LEU A 133 -4.83 -7.96 10.88
CA LEU A 133 -5.39 -9.26 10.54
C LEU A 133 -4.63 -9.76 9.30
N PRO A 134 -3.84 -10.84 9.38
CA PRO A 134 -3.14 -11.30 8.20
C PRO A 134 -4.16 -11.58 7.09
N LEU A 135 -3.73 -11.43 5.85
CA LEU A 135 -4.61 -11.58 4.70
C LEU A 135 -5.33 -12.94 4.67
N SER A 136 -4.68 -14.01 5.15
CA SER A 136 -5.26 -15.36 5.23
C SER A 136 -6.51 -15.42 6.13
N PRO A 137 -6.45 -15.04 7.44
CA PRO A 137 -7.63 -14.96 8.28
C PRO A 137 -8.75 -14.07 7.72
N PHE A 138 -8.44 -13.01 6.98
CA PHE A 138 -9.47 -12.22 6.30
C PHE A 138 -10.24 -13.03 5.26
N ARG A 139 -9.56 -13.80 4.40
CA ARG A 139 -10.21 -14.64 3.39
C ARG A 139 -11.05 -15.73 4.06
N GLU A 140 -10.48 -16.42 5.04
CA GLU A 140 -11.13 -17.55 5.73
C GLU A 140 -12.31 -17.10 6.60
N GLN A 141 -12.18 -15.97 7.30
CA GLN A 141 -13.20 -15.56 8.28
C GLN A 141 -14.20 -14.59 7.68
N ALA A 142 -13.75 -13.55 6.97
CA ALA A 142 -14.65 -12.51 6.49
C ALA A 142 -15.30 -12.91 5.15
N LEU A 143 -14.49 -13.32 4.16
CA LEU A 143 -15.01 -13.62 2.83
C LEU A 143 -15.77 -14.94 2.78
N ALA A 144 -15.28 -15.99 3.45
CA ALA A 144 -16.02 -17.25 3.51
C ALA A 144 -17.36 -17.11 4.25
N ARG A 145 -17.39 -16.36 5.37
CA ARG A 145 -18.65 -16.08 6.08
C ARG A 145 -19.60 -15.20 5.28
N TRP A 146 -19.08 -14.25 4.53
CA TRP A 146 -19.89 -13.48 3.59
C TRP A 146 -20.56 -14.38 2.56
N LYS A 147 -19.79 -15.23 1.87
CA LYS A 147 -20.33 -16.21 0.90
C LYS A 147 -21.33 -17.16 1.56
N PHE A 148 -21.08 -17.60 2.79
CA PHE A 148 -22.02 -18.45 3.53
C PHE A 148 -23.35 -17.74 3.82
N ALA A 149 -23.33 -16.48 4.25
CA ALA A 149 -24.55 -15.75 4.59
C ALA A 149 -25.32 -15.23 3.37
N TYR A 150 -24.63 -14.89 2.27
CA TYR A 150 -25.20 -14.18 1.12
C TYR A 150 -25.07 -14.89 -0.22
N GLY A 151 -24.46 -16.09 -0.26
CA GLY A 151 -24.24 -16.88 -1.47
C GLY A 151 -23.03 -16.44 -2.29
N GLU A 152 -22.84 -15.14 -2.49
CA GLU A 152 -21.78 -14.58 -3.32
C GLU A 152 -21.08 -13.37 -2.69
N LEU A 153 -19.90 -13.04 -3.21
CA LEU A 153 -19.20 -11.80 -2.84
C LEU A 153 -19.89 -10.59 -3.50
N PRO A 154 -19.72 -9.37 -2.95
CA PRO A 154 -20.26 -8.18 -3.57
C PRO A 154 -19.82 -8.05 -5.05
N PRO A 155 -20.69 -7.54 -5.93
CA PRO A 155 -20.37 -7.39 -7.35
C PRO A 155 -19.04 -6.67 -7.58
N GLY A 156 -18.21 -7.25 -8.46
CA GLY A 156 -16.90 -6.71 -8.81
C GLY A 156 -15.75 -7.23 -7.94
N ILE A 157 -16.00 -7.90 -6.81
CA ILE A 157 -14.94 -8.58 -6.07
C ILE A 157 -14.60 -9.90 -6.75
N VAL A 158 -13.31 -10.15 -7.00
CA VAL A 158 -12.80 -11.34 -7.69
C VAL A 158 -11.69 -12.01 -6.89
N ASP A 159 -11.48 -13.31 -7.10
CA ASP A 159 -10.38 -14.03 -6.47
C ASP A 159 -9.01 -13.59 -6.99
N ASP A 160 -7.98 -13.83 -6.19
CA ASP A 160 -6.61 -13.45 -6.54
C ASP A 160 -5.97 -14.38 -7.58
N ALA A 161 -6.68 -15.41 -8.04
CA ALA A 161 -6.19 -16.41 -9.00
C ALA A 161 -6.78 -16.24 -10.42
N VAL A 162 -7.50 -15.15 -10.70
CA VAL A 162 -8.11 -14.87 -12.02
C VAL A 162 -7.10 -14.90 -13.17
N LEU A 163 -5.84 -14.50 -12.93
CA LEU A 163 -4.79 -14.54 -13.94
C LEU A 163 -4.65 -15.94 -14.57
N HIS A 164 -4.71 -17.01 -13.77
CA HIS A 164 -4.52 -18.38 -14.25
C HIS A 164 -5.61 -18.84 -15.22
N ARG A 165 -6.78 -18.19 -15.20
CA ARG A 165 -7.91 -18.46 -16.09
C ARG A 165 -8.00 -17.49 -17.26
N THR A 166 -7.10 -16.50 -17.32
CA THR A 166 -7.13 -15.47 -18.36
C THR A 166 -6.37 -15.98 -19.58
N ALA A 167 -7.01 -15.90 -20.75
CA ALA A 167 -6.39 -16.28 -22.01
C ALA A 167 -5.14 -15.42 -22.29
N ARG A 168 -4.07 -16.08 -22.73
CA ARG A 168 -2.84 -15.40 -23.15
C ARG A 168 -3.02 -14.88 -24.57
N PRO A 169 -2.52 -13.67 -24.88
CA PRO A 169 -2.48 -13.20 -26.27
C PRO A 169 -1.54 -14.09 -27.10
N GLU A 170 -1.95 -14.44 -28.31
CA GLU A 170 -1.11 -15.25 -29.23
C GLU A 170 0.15 -14.51 -29.67
N GLN A 171 0.05 -13.18 -29.84
CA GLN A 171 1.14 -12.30 -30.26
C GLN A 171 1.22 -11.09 -29.31
N PRO A 172 1.92 -11.21 -28.18
CA PRO A 172 2.07 -10.09 -27.25
C PRO A 172 2.89 -8.96 -27.89
N ARG A 173 2.44 -7.72 -27.69
CA ARG A 173 3.14 -6.48 -28.09
C ARG A 173 4.12 -5.99 -27.03
N ALA A 174 3.89 -6.40 -25.79
CA ALA A 174 4.73 -6.14 -24.63
C ALA A 174 4.46 -7.21 -23.57
N ALA A 175 5.39 -7.37 -22.64
CA ALA A 175 5.20 -8.18 -21.45
C ALA A 175 5.08 -7.29 -20.20
N LEU A 176 4.26 -7.70 -19.24
CA LEU A 176 4.09 -7.06 -17.95
C LEU A 176 4.54 -8.01 -16.84
N LEU A 177 5.71 -7.77 -16.27
CA LEU A 177 6.23 -8.50 -15.12
C LEU A 177 5.61 -7.95 -13.83
N CYS A 178 4.70 -8.72 -13.23
CA CYS A 178 4.03 -8.37 -11.98
C CYS A 178 4.12 -9.54 -10.98
N PRO A 179 5.07 -9.50 -10.02
CA PRO A 179 5.26 -10.59 -9.06
C PRO A 179 4.10 -10.78 -8.07
N ASP A 180 3.34 -9.72 -7.80
CA ASP A 180 2.17 -9.78 -6.93
C ASP A 180 0.98 -10.35 -7.72
N LEU A 181 0.61 -11.58 -7.38
CA LEU A 181 -0.47 -12.30 -8.05
C LEU A 181 -1.82 -11.59 -7.94
N ALA A 182 -2.10 -10.89 -6.83
CA ALA A 182 -3.35 -10.16 -6.66
C ALA A 182 -3.40 -8.89 -7.54
N VAL A 183 -2.28 -8.22 -7.76
CA VAL A 183 -2.19 -7.13 -8.74
C VAL A 183 -2.29 -7.66 -10.16
N ALA A 184 -1.60 -8.76 -10.48
CA ALA A 184 -1.65 -9.37 -11.80
C ALA A 184 -3.07 -9.83 -12.16
N SER A 185 -3.77 -10.51 -11.23
CA SER A 185 -5.17 -10.91 -11.37
C SER A 185 -6.12 -9.71 -11.45
N PHE A 186 -5.86 -8.62 -10.72
CA PHE A 186 -6.62 -7.38 -10.85
C PHE A 186 -6.52 -6.81 -12.28
N LEU A 187 -5.31 -6.72 -12.84
CA LEU A 187 -5.11 -6.19 -14.18
C LEU A 187 -5.73 -7.11 -15.25
N ALA A 188 -5.58 -8.42 -15.09
CA ALA A 188 -6.21 -9.42 -15.95
C ALA A 188 -7.75 -9.32 -15.93
N ALA A 189 -8.36 -9.25 -14.74
CA ALA A 189 -9.80 -9.13 -14.55
C ALA A 189 -10.41 -7.85 -15.15
N ASN A 190 -9.60 -6.79 -15.29
CA ASN A 190 -10.00 -5.53 -15.93
C ASN A 190 -9.56 -5.43 -17.40
N GLY A 191 -9.22 -6.55 -18.04
CA GLY A 191 -9.03 -6.63 -19.47
C GLY A 191 -7.72 -6.03 -20.00
N ILE A 192 -6.72 -5.78 -19.13
CA ILE A 192 -5.41 -5.24 -19.55
C ILE A 192 -4.75 -6.11 -20.64
N PRO A 193 -4.66 -7.46 -20.50
CA PRO A 193 -4.04 -8.29 -21.52
C PRO A 193 -4.66 -8.12 -22.90
N ARG A 194 -6.00 -8.18 -22.97
CA ARG A 194 -6.75 -8.05 -24.23
C ARG A 194 -6.68 -6.65 -24.81
N ARG A 195 -6.81 -5.62 -23.98
CA ARG A 195 -6.88 -4.22 -24.43
C ARG A 195 -5.56 -3.74 -25.04
N TYR A 196 -4.44 -4.14 -24.47
CA TYR A 196 -3.11 -3.67 -24.89
C TYR A 196 -2.30 -4.73 -25.64
N GLY A 197 -2.83 -5.95 -25.77
CA GLY A 197 -2.10 -7.09 -26.34
C GLY A 197 -0.86 -7.42 -25.51
N VAL A 198 -0.99 -7.48 -24.19
CA VAL A 198 0.15 -7.69 -23.28
C VAL A 198 0.04 -9.02 -22.54
N GLU A 199 1.15 -9.74 -22.45
CA GLU A 199 1.23 -10.94 -21.61
C GLU A 199 1.63 -10.53 -20.19
N ILE A 200 0.89 -11.00 -19.19
CA ILE A 200 1.21 -10.76 -17.78
C ILE A 200 1.94 -11.99 -17.24
N ALA A 201 3.15 -11.79 -16.73
CA ALA A 201 3.97 -12.84 -16.12
C ALA A 201 4.30 -12.48 -14.67
N THR A 202 4.39 -13.49 -13.80
CA THR A 202 4.77 -13.30 -12.39
C THR A 202 6.28 -13.52 -12.14
N THR A 203 6.96 -14.13 -13.10
CA THR A 203 8.40 -14.44 -13.05
C THR A 203 9.08 -14.02 -14.36
N VAL A 204 10.39 -13.80 -14.31
CA VAL A 204 11.18 -13.40 -15.50
C VAL A 204 11.21 -14.53 -16.53
N GLN A 205 11.25 -15.79 -16.06
CA GLN A 205 11.33 -16.99 -16.90
C GLN A 205 10.04 -17.24 -17.71
N ALA A 206 8.92 -16.67 -17.29
CA ALA A 206 7.65 -16.79 -17.98
C ALA A 206 7.37 -15.63 -18.95
N LEU A 207 8.33 -14.75 -19.19
CA LEU A 207 8.18 -13.64 -20.12
C LEU A 207 8.34 -14.15 -21.56
N PRO A 208 7.49 -13.70 -22.51
CA PRO A 208 7.71 -13.95 -23.93
C PRO A 208 9.01 -13.31 -24.41
N ASP A 209 9.59 -13.85 -25.46
CA ASP A 209 10.81 -13.36 -26.08
C ASP A 209 10.56 -12.08 -26.89
N ASP A 210 11.63 -11.31 -27.15
CA ASP A 210 11.70 -10.18 -28.09
C ASP A 210 10.73 -9.00 -27.94
N VAL A 211 9.90 -8.99 -26.89
CA VAL A 211 9.00 -7.86 -26.59
C VAL A 211 9.55 -6.97 -25.47
N PRO A 212 9.22 -5.66 -25.45
CA PRO A 212 9.56 -4.79 -24.32
C PRO A 212 8.86 -5.26 -23.03
N VAL A 213 9.56 -5.14 -21.90
CA VAL A 213 9.08 -5.60 -20.59
C VAL A 213 8.77 -4.40 -19.71
N VAL A 214 7.54 -4.33 -19.20
CA VAL A 214 7.11 -3.38 -18.19
C VAL A 214 7.15 -4.08 -16.83
N VAL A 215 7.89 -3.53 -15.87
CA VAL A 215 8.05 -4.14 -14.55
C VAL A 215 7.23 -3.39 -13.51
N LEU A 216 6.36 -4.12 -12.81
CA LEU A 216 5.62 -3.64 -11.64
C LEU A 216 6.27 -4.20 -10.37
N HIS A 217 6.38 -3.34 -9.36
CA HIS A 217 6.91 -3.71 -8.05
C HIS A 217 6.38 -2.79 -6.95
N ASP A 218 6.53 -3.22 -5.71
CA ASP A 218 6.23 -2.44 -4.50
C ASP A 218 7.24 -1.30 -4.33
N ALA A 219 6.84 -0.23 -3.64
CA ALA A 219 7.77 0.81 -3.22
C ALA A 219 8.56 0.31 -2.01
N GLY A 220 9.61 -0.46 -2.26
CA GLY A 220 10.47 -1.05 -1.25
C GLY A 220 11.81 -1.43 -1.87
N ALA A 221 12.82 -1.73 -1.04
CA ALA A 221 14.17 -2.02 -1.52
C ALA A 221 14.21 -3.25 -2.44
N VAL A 222 13.47 -4.32 -2.07
CA VAL A 222 13.31 -5.53 -2.88
C VAL A 222 12.66 -5.22 -4.23
N GLY A 223 11.64 -4.38 -4.24
CA GLY A 223 10.96 -3.97 -5.48
C GLY A 223 11.88 -3.16 -6.40
N SER A 224 12.59 -2.18 -5.84
CA SER A 224 13.53 -1.34 -6.60
C SER A 224 14.70 -2.15 -7.19
N VAL A 225 15.27 -3.11 -6.44
CA VAL A 225 16.33 -3.99 -6.97
C VAL A 225 15.80 -4.92 -8.05
N ARG A 226 14.54 -5.34 -8.00
CA ARG A 226 13.95 -6.25 -8.99
C ARG A 226 14.01 -5.68 -10.41
N VAL A 227 13.84 -4.38 -10.59
CA VAL A 227 13.96 -3.74 -11.91
C VAL A 227 15.38 -3.88 -12.45
N LEU A 228 16.39 -3.68 -11.60
CA LEU A 228 17.80 -3.86 -11.95
C LEU A 228 18.08 -5.33 -12.31
N ALA A 229 17.65 -6.26 -11.47
CA ALA A 229 17.79 -7.69 -11.72
C ALA A 229 17.08 -8.14 -13.00
N THR A 230 15.95 -7.54 -13.35
CA THR A 230 15.24 -7.82 -14.60
C THR A 230 16.02 -7.32 -15.82
N ARG A 231 16.67 -6.15 -15.72
CA ARG A 231 17.57 -5.64 -16.79
C ARG A 231 18.78 -6.54 -16.99
N ASP A 232 19.40 -6.97 -15.89
CA ASP A 232 20.56 -7.85 -15.93
C ASP A 232 20.21 -9.22 -16.52
N ALA A 233 19.02 -9.74 -16.21
CA ALA A 233 18.52 -11.02 -16.73
C ALA A 233 18.06 -10.97 -18.20
N LEU A 234 17.79 -9.78 -18.74
CA LEU A 234 17.25 -9.58 -20.09
C LEU A 234 18.14 -8.60 -20.89
N PRO A 235 19.41 -8.96 -21.14
CA PRO A 235 20.34 -8.09 -21.84
C PRO A 235 19.81 -7.77 -23.25
N GLY A 236 19.97 -6.52 -23.68
CA GLY A 236 19.51 -6.03 -24.99
C GLY A 236 17.99 -5.79 -25.09
N ARG A 237 17.19 -6.22 -24.11
CA ARG A 237 15.73 -5.97 -24.11
C ARG A 237 15.39 -4.67 -23.40
N ARG A 238 14.41 -3.95 -23.94
CA ARG A 238 13.89 -2.72 -23.32
C ARG A 238 13.08 -3.05 -22.06
N VAL A 239 13.59 -2.66 -20.90
CA VAL A 239 12.90 -2.81 -19.60
C VAL A 239 12.44 -1.45 -19.05
N VAL A 240 11.12 -1.26 -18.99
CA VAL A 240 10.46 -0.06 -18.49
C VAL A 240 10.04 -0.28 -17.04
N ASP A 241 10.55 0.57 -16.15
CA ASP A 241 10.14 0.58 -14.75
C ASP A 241 8.82 1.33 -14.58
N ALA A 242 7.78 0.59 -14.18
CA ALA A 242 6.45 1.08 -13.90
C ALA A 242 5.99 0.76 -12.48
N GLY A 243 6.92 0.39 -11.60
CA GLY A 243 6.61 0.08 -10.22
C GLY A 243 6.21 1.30 -9.40
N LEU A 244 5.70 1.04 -8.20
CA LEU A 244 5.40 2.09 -7.25
C LEU A 244 6.71 2.71 -6.76
N ARG A 245 6.90 4.00 -7.02
CA ARG A 245 8.10 4.73 -6.59
C ARG A 245 7.96 5.22 -5.15
N PRO A 246 9.02 5.15 -4.32
CA PRO A 246 8.99 5.68 -2.95
C PRO A 246 8.52 7.15 -2.88
N ARG A 247 9.01 8.05 -3.74
CA ARG A 247 8.57 9.46 -3.79
C ARG A 247 7.07 9.65 -3.96
N VAL A 248 6.39 8.76 -4.68
CA VAL A 248 4.94 8.84 -4.89
C VAL A 248 4.22 8.51 -3.59
N VAL A 249 4.68 7.47 -2.89
CA VAL A 249 4.12 7.01 -1.61
C VAL A 249 4.35 8.05 -0.51
N MET A 250 5.57 8.57 -0.41
CA MET A 250 5.96 9.58 0.58
C MET A 250 5.09 10.84 0.49
N LYS A 251 4.66 11.22 -0.72
CA LYS A 251 3.80 12.40 -0.97
C LYS A 251 2.30 12.08 -0.92
N ALA A 252 1.90 10.82 -1.01
CA ALA A 252 0.50 10.45 -1.19
C ALA A 252 -0.28 10.39 0.14
N PRO A 253 -1.31 11.24 0.37
CA PRO A 253 -2.17 11.18 1.54
C PRO A 253 -2.93 9.84 1.62
N GLY A 254 -2.87 9.19 2.79
CA GLY A 254 -3.48 7.89 3.06
C GLY A 254 -2.79 6.69 2.38
N ALA A 255 -1.56 6.83 1.89
CA ALA A 255 -0.79 5.68 1.39
C ALA A 255 -0.60 4.63 2.50
N VAL A 256 -0.69 3.36 2.12
CA VAL A 256 -0.42 2.24 3.03
C VAL A 256 1.08 2.07 3.10
N VAL A 257 1.67 2.35 4.25
CA VAL A 257 3.11 2.26 4.48
C VAL A 257 3.36 1.33 5.65
N ALA A 258 4.25 0.39 5.47
CA ALA A 258 4.68 -0.55 6.50
C ALA A 258 6.17 -0.37 6.77
N HIS A 259 6.58 -0.66 8.00
CA HIS A 259 7.98 -0.70 8.40
C HIS A 259 8.39 -2.16 8.59
N GLY A 260 9.30 -2.63 7.76
CA GLY A 260 9.84 -3.97 7.80
C GLY A 260 11.23 -4.03 8.43
N THR A 261 11.94 -5.10 8.11
CA THR A 261 13.38 -5.23 8.38
C THR A 261 14.16 -4.33 7.44
N ALA A 262 15.20 -3.68 7.95
CA ALA A 262 16.11 -2.91 7.13
C ALA A 262 16.72 -3.80 6.02
N PRO A 263 16.93 -3.26 4.81
CA PRO A 263 17.50 -4.02 3.71
C PRO A 263 18.97 -4.40 3.99
N GLN A 264 19.41 -5.51 3.39
CA GLN A 264 20.79 -5.95 3.49
C GLN A 264 21.76 -4.91 2.87
N PRO A 265 22.99 -4.77 3.38
CA PRO A 265 23.96 -3.80 2.87
C PRO A 265 24.24 -3.91 1.37
N GLU A 266 24.23 -5.13 0.83
CA GLU A 266 24.43 -5.39 -0.61
C GLU A 266 23.31 -4.80 -1.48
N VAL A 267 22.05 -4.94 -1.02
CA VAL A 267 20.87 -4.35 -1.67
C VAL A 267 21.00 -2.84 -1.70
N VAL A 268 21.43 -2.24 -0.59
CA VAL A 268 21.65 -0.80 -0.48
C VAL A 268 22.75 -0.32 -1.42
N ALA A 269 23.90 -1.00 -1.43
CA ALA A 269 25.03 -0.65 -2.28
C ALA A 269 24.60 -0.67 -3.75
N ARG A 270 23.89 -1.71 -4.18
CA ARG A 270 23.37 -1.82 -5.55
C ARG A 270 22.40 -0.69 -5.90
N LEU A 271 21.50 -0.32 -5.00
CA LEU A 271 20.57 0.79 -5.22
C LEU A 271 21.30 2.14 -5.31
N ARG A 272 22.35 2.37 -4.51
CA ARG A 272 23.20 3.57 -4.60
C ARG A 272 23.93 3.63 -5.94
N THR A 273 24.60 2.56 -6.32
CA THR A 273 25.35 2.47 -7.59
C THR A 273 24.44 2.69 -8.79
N ALA A 274 23.20 2.22 -8.74
CA ALA A 274 22.24 2.42 -9.82
C ALA A 274 21.79 3.88 -10.01
N GLY A 275 21.97 4.76 -9.02
CA GLY A 275 21.67 6.20 -9.11
C GLY A 275 20.22 6.57 -9.42
N ALA A 276 19.28 5.62 -9.35
CA ALA A 276 17.90 5.81 -9.79
C ALA A 276 16.96 6.39 -8.72
N LEU A 277 17.44 6.56 -7.50
CA LEU A 277 16.67 7.01 -6.33
C LEU A 277 17.25 8.32 -5.79
N THR A 278 16.39 9.21 -5.27
CA THR A 278 16.85 10.40 -4.56
C THR A 278 17.43 10.03 -3.18
N PRO A 279 18.24 10.91 -2.57
CA PRO A 279 18.77 10.67 -1.21
C PRO A 279 17.67 10.41 -0.18
N GLU A 280 16.54 11.10 -0.27
CA GLU A 280 15.40 10.93 0.63
C GLU A 280 14.70 9.58 0.44
N GLU A 281 14.54 9.15 -0.82
CA GLU A 281 13.98 7.83 -1.12
C GLU A 281 14.88 6.72 -0.60
N LEU A 282 16.20 6.87 -0.76
CA LEU A 282 17.17 5.90 -0.25
C LEU A 282 17.14 5.84 1.28
N PHE A 283 17.12 6.98 1.96
CA PHE A 283 17.01 7.03 3.42
C PHE A 283 15.71 6.33 3.90
N TRP A 284 14.59 6.61 3.24
CA TRP A 284 13.31 5.97 3.56
C TRP A 284 13.37 4.44 3.41
N LEU A 285 14.01 3.94 2.35
CA LEU A 285 14.21 2.49 2.16
C LEU A 285 15.18 1.88 3.17
N LEU A 286 16.23 2.60 3.56
CA LEU A 286 17.23 2.15 4.54
C LEU A 286 16.64 1.94 5.92
N ASP A 287 15.71 2.80 6.30
CA ASP A 287 14.94 2.69 7.54
C ASP A 287 13.92 1.53 7.48
N GLY A 288 13.85 0.77 6.37
CA GLY A 288 13.00 -0.41 6.25
C GLY A 288 11.54 -0.08 5.91
N TRP A 289 11.24 1.16 5.53
CA TRP A 289 9.91 1.50 5.05
C TRP A 289 9.65 0.92 3.67
N TRP A 290 8.42 0.46 3.47
CA TRP A 290 7.95 0.00 2.17
C TRP A 290 6.43 0.19 2.03
N SER A 291 5.94 0.11 0.79
CA SER A 291 4.51 0.19 0.48
C SER A 291 4.14 -0.81 -0.62
N PRO A 292 3.16 -1.69 -0.36
CA PRO A 292 2.71 -2.68 -1.33
C PRO A 292 1.93 -2.02 -2.46
N LEU A 293 2.21 -2.43 -3.70
CA LEU A 293 1.49 -2.01 -4.90
C LEU A 293 0.01 -2.40 -4.83
N VAL A 294 -0.31 -3.57 -4.25
CA VAL A 294 -1.69 -4.01 -4.00
C VAL A 294 -2.45 -3.09 -3.03
N GLY A 295 -1.76 -2.27 -2.24
CA GLY A 295 -2.35 -1.26 -1.37
C GLY A 295 -2.77 0.04 -2.07
N VAL A 296 -2.33 0.25 -3.32
CA VAL A 296 -2.71 1.40 -4.16
C VAL A 296 -4.20 1.34 -4.48
N ARG A 297 -4.85 2.49 -4.62
CA ARG A 297 -6.27 2.54 -5.02
C ARG A 297 -6.44 1.88 -6.40
N PRO A 298 -7.35 0.89 -6.56
CA PRO A 298 -7.50 0.15 -7.81
C PRO A 298 -7.64 1.02 -9.06
N ALA A 299 -8.51 2.03 -9.04
CA ALA A 299 -8.68 2.95 -10.17
C ALA A 299 -7.40 3.74 -10.52
N THR A 300 -6.62 4.14 -9.50
CA THR A 300 -5.34 4.84 -9.70
C THR A 300 -4.29 3.90 -10.29
N LEU A 301 -4.21 2.67 -9.79
CA LEU A 301 -3.30 1.64 -10.32
C LEU A 301 -3.62 1.32 -11.77
N LEU A 302 -4.90 1.06 -12.09
CA LEU A 302 -5.34 0.77 -13.46
C LEU A 302 -4.99 1.92 -14.40
N LYS A 303 -5.31 3.17 -14.02
CA LYS A 303 -4.98 4.36 -14.81
C LYS A 303 -3.47 4.49 -15.07
N ALA A 304 -2.65 4.30 -14.04
CA ALA A 304 -1.20 4.44 -14.15
C ALA A 304 -0.59 3.36 -15.06
N VAL A 305 -0.99 2.10 -14.90
CA VAL A 305 -0.52 0.98 -15.73
C VAL A 305 -0.97 1.18 -17.17
N SER A 306 -2.24 1.53 -17.41
CA SER A 306 -2.76 1.87 -18.75
C SER A 306 -1.92 2.93 -19.44
N ALA A 307 -1.61 4.04 -18.77
CA ALA A 307 -0.81 5.12 -19.36
C ALA A 307 0.64 4.71 -19.68
N VAL A 308 1.21 3.75 -18.93
CA VAL A 308 2.52 3.18 -19.27
C VAL A 308 2.41 2.28 -20.48
N LEU A 309 1.43 1.37 -20.49
CA LEU A 309 1.23 0.43 -21.59
C LEU A 309 0.93 1.17 -22.89
N GLU A 310 0.10 2.21 -22.87
CA GLU A 310 -0.17 3.06 -24.05
C GLU A 310 1.10 3.66 -24.65
N ARG A 311 2.07 4.06 -23.82
CA ARG A 311 3.36 4.57 -24.29
C ARG A 311 4.31 3.49 -24.79
N VAL A 312 4.17 2.27 -24.31
CA VAL A 312 5.04 1.14 -24.68
C VAL A 312 4.53 0.43 -25.92
N THR A 313 3.22 0.19 -25.99
CA THR A 313 2.56 -0.51 -27.09
C THR A 313 2.07 0.42 -28.18
N GLY A 314 1.90 1.72 -27.91
CA GLY A 314 1.39 2.68 -28.90
C GLY A 314 2.32 2.86 -30.10
N PRO A 315 1.80 3.35 -31.24
CA PRO A 315 2.57 3.54 -32.47
C PRO A 315 3.75 4.53 -32.33
N GLY A 316 3.78 5.37 -31.28
CA GLY A 316 4.90 6.26 -30.93
C GLY A 316 6.01 5.63 -30.08
N GLY A 317 5.98 4.30 -29.86
CA GLY A 317 7.01 3.55 -29.13
C GLY A 317 8.37 3.54 -29.82
N ASP A 318 8.41 3.82 -31.12
CA ASP A 318 9.61 3.92 -31.93
C ASP A 318 10.41 5.20 -31.58
N PRO A 319 11.63 5.07 -31.00
CA PRO A 319 12.48 6.21 -30.69
C PRO A 319 12.88 7.02 -31.93
N ASP A 320 12.94 6.42 -33.12
CA ASP A 320 13.31 7.10 -34.35
C ASP A 320 12.16 7.94 -34.87
N ARG A 321 10.92 7.47 -34.76
CA ARG A 321 9.73 8.26 -35.06
C ARG A 321 9.54 9.45 -34.11
N ARG A 322 9.84 9.31 -32.81
CA ARG A 322 9.81 10.45 -31.86
C ARG A 322 10.91 11.47 -32.14
N LYS A 323 12.09 11.03 -32.57
CA LYS A 323 13.12 11.95 -33.08
C LYS A 323 12.64 12.64 -34.35
N ALA A 324 12.01 11.92 -35.28
CA ALA A 324 11.45 12.50 -36.50
C ALA A 324 10.32 13.52 -36.21
N GLU A 325 9.42 13.23 -35.27
CA GLU A 325 8.37 14.16 -34.80
C GLU A 325 8.97 15.40 -34.12
N ALA A 326 9.96 15.23 -33.25
CA ALA A 326 10.65 16.35 -32.60
C ALA A 326 11.48 17.20 -33.57
N LEU A 327 11.94 16.61 -34.68
CA LEU A 327 12.64 17.29 -35.76
C LEU A 327 11.68 17.87 -36.82
N GLY A 328 10.36 17.76 -36.64
CA GLY A 328 9.37 18.29 -37.58
C GLY A 328 9.22 17.51 -38.90
N PHE A 329 9.79 16.31 -39.00
CA PHE A 329 9.75 15.50 -40.23
C PHE A 329 8.36 14.94 -40.58
N LEU A 330 7.41 14.95 -39.63
CA LEU A 330 6.01 14.55 -39.90
C LEU A 330 5.06 15.73 -40.15
N THR A 331 5.58 16.96 -40.17
CA THR A 331 4.85 18.14 -40.65
C THR A 331 5.42 18.54 -42.00
N TRP A 332 5.23 17.68 -43.02
CA TRP A 332 5.41 18.17 -44.39
C TRP A 332 4.25 19.13 -44.68
N PRO A 333 4.49 20.36 -45.18
CA PRO A 333 3.40 21.21 -45.62
C PRO A 333 2.70 20.51 -46.78
N ASP A 334 1.37 20.40 -46.72
CA ASP A 334 0.57 19.95 -47.86
C ASP A 334 0.96 20.80 -49.08
N ALA A 335 1.72 20.21 -49.98
CA ALA A 335 2.17 20.85 -51.19
C ALA A 335 0.97 20.94 -52.14
N GLY A 336 0.29 22.08 -52.11
CA GLY A 336 -0.46 22.63 -53.24
C GLY A 336 -1.71 21.87 -53.65
N ALA A 337 -2.85 22.19 -53.04
CA ALA A 337 -4.10 22.23 -53.80
C ALA A 337 -4.12 23.56 -54.57
N ALA A 338 -3.68 23.49 -55.83
CA ALA A 338 -4.02 24.46 -56.86
C ALA A 338 -5.38 24.09 -57.47
#